data_AF-A0A9D9LB01-F1
#
_entry.id   AF-A0A9D9LB01-F1
#
_cell.length_a   1.000
_cell.length_b   1.000
_cell.length_c   1.000
_cell.angle_alpha   90.00
_cell.angle_beta   90.00
_cell.angle_gamma   90.00
#
_symmetry.space_group_name_H-M   'P 1'
#
loop_
_entity.id
_entity.type
_entity.pdbx_description
1 polymer ?
#
loop_
_entity_poly.entity_id
_entity_poly.type
_entity_poly.pdbx_seq_one_letter_code
_entity_poly.pdbx_strand_id
1 'polypeptide(L)'
;MSHFYYRGGSLWCDGVEAAALMREYGSPLYVYTSEAIVQSCREIESACGETPHLVYYAVKANANREILKLIAAQGLGADIGSGGELYLALQAGFKPTSITFSGVGKRDDEIAMAVDAGILAFNVESRQELEAIEAVAASRGTKARVLLRVNLDIDAGGHRYISTSLKHNKFGVPWHHAEEELTYAMTLPHIEVGGIHSHVGSQITNRDVFHRAARRIVGLVRELRASGIPMEDLDFGGGFAVRYHGFLRDPGLPEEPHESEDLTAPEAIRSRACTGRITRSFRSGSRGHRTR
;
A
#
# COMPACT_ATOMS: atom_id res chain seq x y z
N MET A 1 23.19 -2.34 3.65
CA MET A 1 23.42 -2.44 5.11
C MET A 1 22.05 -2.31 5.75
N SER A 2 21.72 -3.12 6.75
CA SER A 2 20.43 -2.97 7.43
C SER A 2 20.36 -1.62 8.13
N HIS A 3 19.24 -0.91 7.98
CA HIS A 3 19.04 0.40 8.62
C HIS A 3 18.88 0.29 10.13
N PHE A 4 18.49 -0.91 10.60
CA PHE A 4 18.51 -1.29 11.99
C PHE A 4 19.66 -2.27 12.21
N TYR A 5 20.57 -1.97 13.13
CA TYR A 5 21.76 -2.79 13.37
C TYR A 5 22.23 -2.71 14.81
N TYR A 6 22.95 -3.73 15.28
CA TYR A 6 23.58 -3.69 16.60
C TYR A 6 24.98 -3.08 16.52
N ARG A 7 25.31 -2.25 17.50
CA ARG A 7 26.67 -1.72 17.69
C ARG A 7 26.96 -1.67 19.18
N GLY A 8 27.92 -2.49 19.61
CA GLY A 8 28.28 -2.61 21.04
C GLY A 8 27.13 -3.11 21.91
N GLY A 9 26.32 -4.06 21.41
CA GLY A 9 25.18 -4.64 22.13
C GLY A 9 23.96 -3.72 22.27
N SER A 10 23.96 -2.56 21.61
CA SER A 10 22.82 -1.64 21.56
C SER A 10 22.24 -1.60 20.15
N LEU A 11 20.92 -1.48 20.03
CA LEU A 11 20.22 -1.35 18.75
C LEU A 11 20.28 0.09 18.26
N TRP A 12 20.64 0.28 16.99
CA TRP A 12 20.73 1.58 16.31
C TRP A 12 19.81 1.61 15.09
N CYS A 13 19.28 2.79 14.77
CA CYS A 13 18.54 3.08 13.55
C CYS A 13 19.12 4.35 12.91
N ASP A 14 19.62 4.27 11.67
CA ASP A 14 20.22 5.40 10.94
C ASP A 14 21.24 6.23 11.78
N GLY A 15 22.02 5.55 12.62
CA GLY A 15 23.04 6.18 13.47
C GLY A 15 22.52 6.77 14.78
N VAL A 16 21.24 6.55 15.12
CA VAL A 16 20.64 6.93 16.42
C VAL A 16 20.37 5.68 17.27
N GLU A 17 20.80 5.70 18.53
CA GLU A 17 20.54 4.60 19.47
C GLU A 17 19.05 4.51 19.80
N ALA A 18 18.44 3.33 19.66
CA ALA A 18 17.02 3.12 19.94
C ALA A 18 16.64 3.47 21.38
N ALA A 19 17.53 3.19 22.35
CA ALA A 19 17.34 3.55 23.74
C ALA A 19 17.31 5.08 23.96
N ALA A 20 18.05 5.86 23.15
CA ALA A 20 17.99 7.32 23.19
C ALA A 20 16.61 7.83 22.72
N LEU A 21 16.09 7.27 21.63
CA LEU A 21 14.75 7.58 21.14
C LEU A 21 13.67 7.25 22.19
N MET A 22 13.78 6.11 22.87
CA MET A 22 12.84 5.75 23.95
C MET A 22 12.90 6.69 25.15
N ARG A 23 14.10 7.19 25.52
CA ARG A 23 14.25 8.17 26.61
C ARG A 23 13.61 9.51 26.26
N GLU A 24 13.69 9.91 24.99
CA GLU A 24 13.17 11.19 24.50
C GLU A 24 11.66 11.17 24.23
N TYR A 25 11.17 10.12 23.54
CA TYR A 25 9.78 10.04 23.05
C TYR A 25 8.88 9.09 23.84
N GLY A 26 9.44 8.31 24.78
CA GLY A 26 8.70 7.32 25.57
C GLY A 26 8.43 6.00 24.82
N SER A 27 7.61 5.13 25.42
CA SER A 27 7.24 3.82 24.86
C SER A 27 5.76 3.50 25.14
N PRO A 28 5.05 2.77 24.24
CA PRO A 28 5.54 2.15 23.01
C PRO A 28 5.86 3.17 21.90
N LEU A 29 6.87 2.87 21.09
CA LEU A 29 7.38 3.76 20.04
C LEU A 29 7.55 3.00 18.73
N TYR A 30 6.96 3.53 17.65
CA TYR A 30 7.28 3.12 16.29
C TYR A 30 8.40 3.99 15.76
N VAL A 31 9.47 3.36 15.26
CA VAL A 31 10.61 4.03 14.64
C VAL A 31 10.65 3.62 13.18
N TYR A 32 10.70 4.60 12.29
CA TYR A 32 10.82 4.41 10.85
C TYR A 32 12.10 5.08 10.37
N THR A 33 12.75 4.48 9.39
CA THR A 33 13.91 5.01 8.68
C THR A 33 13.44 5.58 7.34
N SER A 34 13.73 6.85 7.10
CA SER A 34 13.43 7.47 5.81
C SER A 34 14.28 6.88 4.70
N GLU A 35 15.53 6.52 4.99
CA GLU A 35 16.45 5.97 4.00
C GLU A 35 15.94 4.60 3.50
N ALA A 36 15.47 3.72 4.38
CA ALA A 36 14.91 2.43 3.93
C ALA A 36 13.67 2.62 3.05
N ILE A 37 12.78 3.55 3.40
CA ILE A 37 11.57 3.83 2.62
C ILE A 37 11.95 4.34 1.22
N VAL A 38 12.88 5.29 1.14
CA VAL A 38 13.37 5.84 -0.13
C VAL A 38 14.08 4.77 -0.95
N GLN A 39 14.90 3.94 -0.31
CA GLN A 39 15.61 2.84 -0.95
C GLN A 39 14.62 1.83 -1.55
N SER A 40 13.58 1.42 -0.82
CA SER A 40 12.54 0.53 -1.34
C SER A 40 11.77 1.13 -2.52
N CYS A 41 11.48 2.45 -2.50
CA CYS A 41 10.87 3.13 -3.65
C CYS A 41 11.77 3.06 -4.89
N ARG A 42 13.08 3.28 -4.73
CA ARG A 42 14.04 3.21 -5.85
C ARG A 42 14.22 1.79 -6.37
N GLU A 43 14.20 0.80 -5.50
CA GLU A 43 14.33 -0.62 -5.87
C GLU A 43 13.16 -1.07 -6.74
N ILE A 44 11.93 -0.73 -6.38
CA ILE A 44 10.75 -1.11 -7.16
C ILE A 44 10.71 -0.37 -8.52
N GLU A 45 11.00 0.93 -8.53
CA GLU A 45 11.10 1.72 -9.77
C GLU A 45 12.18 1.17 -10.71
N SER A 46 13.36 0.87 -10.18
CA SER A 46 14.46 0.30 -10.97
C SER A 46 14.14 -1.08 -11.52
N ALA A 47 13.36 -1.89 -10.80
CA ALA A 47 12.96 -3.23 -11.23
C ALA A 47 11.99 -3.22 -12.42
N CYS A 48 11.26 -2.12 -12.63
CA CYS A 48 10.37 -1.94 -13.78
C CYS A 48 11.12 -1.59 -15.09
N GLY A 49 12.35 -1.11 -15.00
CA GLY A 49 13.22 -0.83 -16.15
C GLY A 49 12.64 0.25 -17.08
N GLU A 50 12.82 0.05 -18.40
CA GLU A 50 12.40 1.02 -19.43
C GLU A 50 10.94 0.87 -19.88
N THR A 51 10.23 -0.12 -19.36
CA THR A 51 8.80 -0.33 -19.72
C THR A 51 8.02 0.89 -19.26
N PRO A 52 7.11 1.49 -20.05
CA PRO A 52 6.22 2.53 -19.53
C PRO A 52 5.41 2.00 -18.34
N HIS A 53 5.56 2.61 -17.17
CA HIS A 53 4.95 2.12 -15.93
C HIS A 53 4.64 3.26 -14.96
N LEU A 54 3.80 2.94 -13.99
CA LEU A 54 3.55 3.74 -12.79
C LEU A 54 3.59 2.78 -11.60
N VAL A 55 4.32 3.13 -10.55
CA VAL A 55 4.30 2.39 -9.29
C VAL A 55 3.38 3.10 -8.30
N TYR A 56 2.44 2.36 -7.71
CA TYR A 56 1.51 2.88 -6.71
C TYR A 56 1.86 2.35 -5.33
N TYR A 57 2.01 3.26 -4.36
CA TYR A 57 2.06 2.88 -2.97
C TYR A 57 0.66 2.62 -2.43
N ALA A 58 0.42 1.43 -1.88
CA ALA A 58 -0.85 1.10 -1.23
C ALA A 58 -0.97 1.82 0.12
N VAL A 59 -1.77 2.87 0.19
CA VAL A 59 -1.85 3.78 1.35
C VAL A 59 -2.25 3.05 2.64
N LYS A 60 -3.10 2.01 2.52
CA LYS A 60 -3.49 1.12 3.62
C LYS A 60 -2.33 0.49 4.40
N ALA A 61 -1.13 0.40 3.80
CA ALA A 61 0.04 -0.18 4.47
C ALA A 61 0.55 0.73 5.60
N ASN A 62 0.61 2.04 5.36
CA ASN A 62 0.90 3.05 6.38
C ASN A 62 0.48 4.44 5.88
N ALA A 63 -0.64 4.95 6.42
CA ALA A 63 -1.18 6.26 6.06
C ALA A 63 -0.58 7.43 6.87
N ASN A 64 0.58 7.25 7.52
CA ASN A 64 1.26 8.34 8.21
C ASN A 64 1.63 9.46 7.22
N ARG A 65 1.23 10.69 7.53
CA ARG A 65 1.41 11.86 6.64
C ARG A 65 2.85 12.08 6.19
N GLU A 66 3.83 11.93 7.08
CA GLU A 66 5.23 12.19 6.74
C GLU A 66 5.82 11.07 5.88
N ILE A 67 5.40 9.82 6.10
CA ILE A 67 5.75 8.70 5.22
C ILE A 67 5.14 8.89 3.83
N LEU A 68 3.87 9.29 3.75
CA LEU A 68 3.20 9.57 2.48
C LEU A 68 3.90 10.69 1.70
N LYS A 69 4.30 11.79 2.37
CA LYS A 69 5.06 12.87 1.73
C LYS A 69 6.41 12.38 1.20
N LEU A 70 7.10 11.55 1.98
CA LEU A 70 8.39 10.99 1.58
C LEU A 70 8.26 10.15 0.31
N ILE A 71 7.22 9.31 0.23
CA ILE A 71 6.92 8.47 -0.93
C ILE A 71 6.51 9.31 -2.14
N ALA A 72 5.60 10.29 -1.95
CA ALA A 72 5.20 11.20 -3.03
C ALA A 72 6.40 11.97 -3.60
N ALA A 73 7.37 12.35 -2.76
CA ALA A 73 8.61 13.01 -3.20
C ALA A 73 9.53 12.10 -4.05
N GLN A 74 9.35 10.77 -4.00
CA GLN A 74 10.03 9.84 -4.91
C GLN A 74 9.32 9.69 -6.27
N GLY A 75 8.16 10.32 -6.46
CA GLY A 75 7.43 10.32 -7.74
C GLY A 75 6.44 9.16 -7.91
N LEU A 76 6.28 8.30 -6.91
CA LEU A 76 5.30 7.21 -6.93
C LEU A 76 3.86 7.75 -6.89
N GLY A 77 2.94 6.96 -7.45
CA GLY A 77 1.49 7.13 -7.29
C GLY A 77 0.96 6.56 -5.97
N ALA A 78 -0.34 6.68 -5.75
CA ALA A 78 -1.02 6.10 -4.59
C ALA A 78 -2.20 5.21 -5.01
N ASP A 79 -2.27 3.99 -4.46
CA ASP A 79 -3.46 3.14 -4.48
C ASP A 79 -4.20 3.34 -3.15
N ILE A 80 -5.39 3.93 -3.24
CA ILE A 80 -6.23 4.26 -2.09
C ILE A 80 -7.40 3.29 -1.98
N GLY A 81 -7.88 3.08 -0.76
CA GLY A 81 -9.04 2.25 -0.43
C GLY A 81 -10.22 3.00 0.19
N SER A 82 -10.12 4.33 0.38
CA SER A 82 -11.19 5.17 0.92
C SER A 82 -10.99 6.65 0.59
N GLY A 83 -12.04 7.47 0.77
CA GLY A 83 -11.96 8.92 0.69
C GLY A 83 -11.05 9.54 1.76
N GLY A 84 -10.89 8.89 2.92
CA GLY A 84 -9.91 9.31 3.93
C GLY A 84 -8.47 9.15 3.43
N GLU A 85 -8.18 8.05 2.74
CA GLU A 85 -6.88 7.82 2.11
C GLU A 85 -6.66 8.77 0.92
N LEU A 86 -7.70 9.08 0.13
CA LEU A 86 -7.64 10.12 -0.90
C LEU A 86 -7.23 11.47 -0.30
N TYR A 87 -7.90 11.89 0.77
CA TYR A 87 -7.60 13.13 1.46
C TYR A 87 -6.14 13.17 1.92
N LEU A 88 -5.65 12.11 2.56
CA LEU A 88 -4.27 12.03 3.03
C LEU A 88 -3.25 12.03 1.87
N ALA A 89 -3.54 11.32 0.78
CA ALA A 89 -2.68 11.29 -0.41
C ALA A 89 -2.55 12.69 -1.04
N LEU A 90 -3.67 13.39 -1.24
CA LEU A 90 -3.65 14.76 -1.76
C LEU A 90 -2.89 15.72 -0.84
N GLN A 91 -3.10 15.62 0.48
CA GLN A 91 -2.37 16.43 1.47
C GLN A 91 -0.87 16.11 1.57
N ALA A 92 -0.47 14.91 1.14
CA ALA A 92 0.92 14.49 1.06
C ALA A 92 1.61 14.92 -0.25
N GLY A 93 0.85 15.40 -1.24
CA GLY A 93 1.38 15.89 -2.52
C GLY A 93 1.39 14.88 -3.66
N PHE A 94 0.68 13.75 -3.52
CA PHE A 94 0.44 12.87 -4.67
C PHE A 94 -0.38 13.61 -5.74
N LYS A 95 0.00 13.47 -7.01
CA LYS A 95 -0.76 14.06 -8.11
C LYS A 95 -2.06 13.27 -8.28
N PRO A 96 -3.23 13.90 -8.44
CA PRO A 96 -4.48 13.18 -8.66
C PRO A 96 -4.39 12.19 -9.84
N THR A 97 -3.74 12.61 -10.93
CA THR A 97 -3.50 11.79 -12.13
C THR A 97 -2.54 10.61 -11.92
N SER A 98 -2.05 10.38 -10.71
CA SER A 98 -1.30 9.18 -10.31
C SER A 98 -1.92 8.50 -9.09
N ILE A 99 -3.23 8.67 -8.88
CA ILE A 99 -3.99 8.02 -7.81
C ILE A 99 -5.00 7.05 -8.42
N THR A 100 -5.02 5.81 -7.94
CA THR A 100 -6.04 4.80 -8.26
C THR A 100 -6.88 4.51 -7.02
N PHE A 101 -8.17 4.22 -7.22
CA PHE A 101 -9.10 3.94 -6.12
C PHE A 101 -9.64 2.52 -6.17
N SER A 102 -9.17 1.68 -5.25
CA SER A 102 -9.56 0.28 -5.04
C SER A 102 -10.61 0.12 -3.93
N GLY A 103 -11.22 -1.07 -3.83
CA GLY A 103 -12.10 -1.43 -2.71
C GLY A 103 -13.56 -1.66 -3.10
N VAL A 104 -14.20 -2.64 -2.47
CA VAL A 104 -15.50 -3.25 -2.87
C VAL A 104 -16.75 -2.49 -2.43
N GLY A 105 -16.60 -1.30 -1.85
CA GLY A 105 -17.70 -0.61 -1.17
C GLY A 105 -17.52 0.89 -1.13
N LYS A 106 -17.02 1.47 -2.24
CA LYS A 106 -16.86 2.91 -2.38
C LYS A 106 -18.23 3.57 -2.24
N ARG A 107 -18.34 4.53 -1.31
CA ARG A 107 -19.59 5.27 -1.11
C ARG A 107 -19.73 6.40 -2.13
N ASP A 108 -20.95 6.81 -2.43
CA ASP A 108 -21.25 7.87 -3.42
C ASP A 108 -20.48 9.17 -3.16
N ASP A 109 -20.28 9.55 -1.89
CA ASP A 109 -19.51 10.73 -1.49
C ASP A 109 -18.00 10.54 -1.67
N GLU A 110 -17.47 9.32 -1.50
CA GLU A 110 -16.07 9.00 -1.81
C GLU A 110 -15.83 8.97 -3.32
N ILE A 111 -16.78 8.43 -4.09
CA ILE A 111 -16.75 8.46 -5.56
C ILE A 111 -16.78 9.92 -6.03
N ALA A 112 -17.68 10.74 -5.49
CA ALA A 112 -17.75 12.16 -5.82
C ALA A 112 -16.44 12.89 -5.51
N MET A 113 -15.84 12.64 -4.35
CA MET A 113 -14.55 13.23 -3.98
C MET A 113 -13.43 12.84 -4.98
N ALA A 114 -13.40 11.57 -5.40
CA ALA A 114 -12.42 11.07 -6.36
C ALA A 114 -12.63 11.61 -7.78
N VAL A 115 -13.89 11.72 -8.22
CA VAL A 115 -14.26 12.36 -9.50
C VAL A 115 -13.86 13.84 -9.49
N ASP A 116 -14.23 14.57 -8.43
CA ASP A 116 -13.95 16.00 -8.30
C ASP A 116 -12.43 16.27 -8.21
N ALA A 117 -11.66 15.34 -7.61
CA ALA A 117 -10.20 15.42 -7.57
C ALA A 117 -9.51 15.11 -8.91
N GLY A 118 -10.20 14.41 -9.83
CA GLY A 118 -9.62 13.97 -11.10
C GLY A 118 -8.55 12.88 -10.90
N ILE A 119 -8.87 11.84 -10.11
CA ILE A 119 -7.96 10.69 -9.96
C ILE A 119 -7.73 9.98 -11.29
N LEU A 120 -6.64 9.20 -11.39
CA LEU A 120 -6.30 8.49 -12.62
C LEU A 120 -7.39 7.49 -13.02
N ALA A 121 -7.79 6.61 -12.09
CA ALA A 121 -8.78 5.58 -12.38
C ALA A 121 -9.43 4.99 -11.13
N PHE A 122 -10.66 4.50 -11.28
CA PHE A 122 -11.29 3.59 -10.33
C PHE A 122 -10.98 2.14 -10.68
N ASN A 123 -10.50 1.37 -9.71
CA ASN A 123 -10.45 -0.09 -9.80
C ASN A 123 -11.83 -0.62 -9.40
N VAL A 124 -12.66 -0.93 -10.39
CA VAL A 124 -14.07 -1.31 -10.24
C VAL A 124 -14.19 -2.79 -9.92
N GLU A 125 -14.98 -3.12 -8.91
CA GLU A 125 -15.11 -4.46 -8.33
C GLU A 125 -16.44 -5.14 -8.70
N SER A 126 -17.42 -4.38 -9.21
CA SER A 126 -18.75 -4.90 -9.55
C SER A 126 -19.50 -4.01 -10.56
N ARG A 127 -20.55 -4.55 -11.18
CA ARG A 127 -21.45 -3.79 -12.07
C ARG A 127 -22.18 -2.66 -11.33
N GLN A 128 -22.63 -2.91 -10.11
CA GLN A 128 -23.35 -1.92 -9.30
C GLN A 128 -22.46 -0.72 -8.97
N GLU A 129 -21.17 -0.96 -8.71
CA GLU A 129 -20.21 0.11 -8.51
C GLU A 129 -19.97 0.91 -9.79
N LEU A 130 -19.90 0.25 -10.95
CA LEU A 130 -19.80 0.93 -12.24
C LEU A 130 -20.99 1.87 -12.49
N GLU A 131 -22.21 1.42 -12.18
CA GLU A 131 -23.44 2.22 -12.26
C GLU A 131 -23.40 3.43 -11.31
N ALA A 132 -22.89 3.24 -10.09
CA ALA A 132 -22.72 4.33 -9.12
C ALA A 132 -21.70 5.39 -9.61
N ILE A 133 -20.57 4.94 -10.17
CA ILE A 133 -19.55 5.83 -10.75
C ILE A 133 -20.13 6.60 -11.94
N GLU A 134 -20.85 5.94 -12.85
CA GLU A 134 -21.54 6.60 -13.97
C GLU A 134 -22.50 7.67 -13.47
N ALA A 135 -23.36 7.37 -12.49
CA ALA A 135 -24.32 8.33 -11.97
C ALA A 135 -23.66 9.58 -11.37
N VAL A 136 -22.57 9.39 -10.61
CA VAL A 136 -21.81 10.48 -10.02
C VAL A 136 -21.07 11.29 -11.10
N ALA A 137 -20.39 10.64 -12.03
CA ALA A 137 -19.67 11.30 -13.12
C ALA A 137 -20.62 12.11 -14.03
N ALA A 138 -21.79 11.54 -14.34
CA ALA A 138 -22.88 12.21 -15.05
C ALA A 138 -23.36 13.47 -14.31
N SER A 139 -23.56 13.39 -12.99
CA SER A 139 -23.95 14.55 -12.18
C SER A 139 -22.92 15.69 -12.18
N ARG A 140 -21.67 15.39 -12.51
CA ARG A 140 -20.55 16.34 -12.62
C ARG A 140 -20.25 16.76 -14.05
N GLY A 141 -20.90 16.17 -15.05
CA GLY A 141 -20.63 16.43 -16.46
C GLY A 141 -19.19 16.07 -16.88
N THR A 142 -18.60 15.05 -16.24
CA THR A 142 -17.24 14.58 -16.53
C THR A 142 -17.24 13.09 -16.87
N LYS A 143 -16.10 12.55 -17.30
CA LYS A 143 -15.89 11.12 -17.47
C LYS A 143 -15.01 10.56 -16.38
N ALA A 144 -15.38 9.41 -15.83
CA ALA A 144 -14.57 8.66 -14.89
C ALA A 144 -13.87 7.49 -15.62
N ARG A 145 -12.55 7.45 -15.53
CA ARG A 145 -11.77 6.33 -16.06
C ARG A 145 -11.84 5.13 -15.10
N VAL A 146 -12.05 3.94 -15.66
CA VAL A 146 -12.19 2.70 -14.88
C VAL A 146 -11.25 1.62 -15.37
N LEU A 147 -10.69 0.87 -14.42
CA LEU A 147 -10.05 -0.41 -14.65
C LEU A 147 -10.93 -1.48 -14.00
N LEU A 148 -11.30 -2.52 -14.75
CA LEU A 148 -12.09 -3.62 -14.18
C LEU A 148 -11.18 -4.54 -13.38
N ARG A 149 -11.48 -4.74 -12.09
CA ARG A 149 -10.78 -5.72 -11.26
C ARG A 149 -11.26 -7.13 -11.57
N VAL A 150 -10.35 -7.98 -12.06
CA VAL A 150 -10.64 -9.37 -12.41
C VAL A 150 -9.96 -10.37 -11.46
N ASN A 151 -10.71 -11.41 -11.11
CA ASN A 151 -10.20 -12.58 -10.40
C ASN A 151 -9.73 -13.63 -11.39
N LEU A 152 -8.46 -14.03 -11.28
CA LEU A 152 -7.81 -14.92 -12.26
C LEU A 152 -7.90 -16.42 -11.92
N ASP A 153 -8.59 -16.79 -10.84
CA ASP A 153 -8.65 -18.16 -10.30
C ASP A 153 -7.26 -18.80 -10.04
N ILE A 154 -6.27 -17.98 -9.66
CA ILE A 154 -4.91 -18.45 -9.39
C ILE A 154 -4.75 -18.67 -7.89
N ASP A 155 -4.42 -19.91 -7.50
CA ASP A 155 -3.99 -20.20 -6.14
C ASP A 155 -2.59 -19.62 -5.91
N ALA A 156 -2.51 -18.62 -5.03
CA ALA A 156 -1.27 -17.98 -4.62
C ALA A 156 -0.49 -18.78 -3.55
N GLY A 157 -1.06 -19.90 -3.09
CA GLY A 157 -0.56 -20.60 -1.91
C GLY A 157 -0.92 -19.86 -0.62
N GLY A 158 -0.92 -20.59 0.49
CA GLY A 158 -1.40 -20.11 1.79
C GLY A 158 -2.20 -21.22 2.49
N HIS A 159 -2.59 -21.01 3.76
CA HIS A 159 -3.42 -22.00 4.47
C HIS A 159 -4.67 -22.34 3.65
N ARG A 160 -5.15 -23.60 3.73
CA ARG A 160 -6.33 -24.14 3.02
C ARG A 160 -7.59 -23.23 3.12
N TYR A 161 -7.69 -22.40 4.15
CA TYR A 161 -8.76 -21.41 4.34
C TYR A 161 -8.64 -20.17 3.43
N ILE A 162 -7.44 -19.79 2.99
CA ILE A 162 -7.20 -18.67 2.06
C ILE A 162 -7.53 -19.09 0.62
N SER A 163 -7.09 -20.28 0.19
CA SER A 163 -7.36 -20.81 -1.16
C SER A 163 -8.85 -21.08 -1.42
N THR A 164 -9.59 -21.58 -0.41
CA THR A 164 -11.07 -21.70 -0.48
C THR A 164 -11.77 -20.34 -0.47
N SER A 165 -11.20 -19.33 0.17
CA SER A 165 -11.69 -17.96 0.12
C SER A 165 -11.51 -17.33 -1.27
N LEU A 166 -10.52 -17.73 -2.08
CA LEU A 166 -10.31 -17.15 -3.42
C LEU A 166 -11.49 -17.37 -4.38
N LYS A 167 -12.21 -18.49 -4.28
CA LYS A 167 -13.41 -18.77 -5.09
C LYS A 167 -14.69 -18.06 -4.59
N HIS A 168 -14.67 -17.56 -3.37
CA HIS A 168 -15.81 -16.90 -2.71
C HIS A 168 -15.43 -15.52 -2.15
N ASN A 169 -14.38 -14.90 -2.66
CA ASN A 169 -13.98 -13.60 -2.17
C ASN A 169 -14.88 -12.54 -2.80
N LYS A 170 -15.15 -11.48 -2.03
CA LYS A 170 -16.01 -10.36 -2.42
C LYS A 170 -15.37 -9.40 -3.44
N PHE A 171 -14.16 -9.71 -3.90
CA PHE A 171 -13.33 -8.81 -4.68
C PHE A 171 -13.48 -9.14 -6.15
N GLY A 172 -13.55 -8.13 -7.01
CA GLY A 172 -13.51 -8.27 -8.46
C GLY A 172 -14.63 -9.11 -9.07
N VAL A 173 -14.61 -9.13 -10.39
CA VAL A 173 -15.45 -10.02 -11.19
C VAL A 173 -14.65 -11.24 -11.64
N PRO A 174 -15.26 -12.43 -11.78
CA PRO A 174 -14.56 -13.56 -12.38
C PRO A 174 -14.07 -13.20 -13.79
N TRP A 175 -12.83 -13.57 -14.13
CA TRP A 175 -12.18 -13.14 -15.38
C TRP A 175 -12.99 -13.49 -16.65
N HIS A 176 -13.80 -14.54 -16.63
CA HIS A 176 -14.63 -14.96 -17.77
C HIS A 176 -15.85 -14.06 -18.00
N HIS A 177 -16.22 -13.23 -17.03
CA HIS A 177 -17.24 -12.18 -17.19
C HIS A 177 -16.64 -10.83 -17.63
N ALA A 178 -15.32 -10.72 -17.75
CA ALA A 178 -14.67 -9.43 -18.04
C ALA A 178 -15.16 -8.80 -19.35
N GLU A 179 -15.34 -9.57 -20.42
CA GLU A 179 -15.84 -9.08 -21.70
C GLU A 179 -17.27 -8.53 -21.58
N GLU A 180 -18.14 -9.23 -20.85
CA GLU A 180 -19.53 -8.82 -20.61
C GLU A 180 -19.58 -7.48 -19.86
N GLU A 181 -18.86 -7.38 -18.74
CA GLU A 181 -18.84 -6.18 -17.90
C GLU A 181 -18.22 -4.98 -18.61
N LEU A 182 -17.13 -5.18 -19.35
CA LEU A 182 -16.47 -4.11 -20.10
C LEU A 182 -17.32 -3.67 -21.30
N THR A 183 -18.01 -4.59 -21.97
CA THR A 183 -18.94 -4.24 -23.05
C THR A 183 -20.08 -3.39 -22.52
N TYR A 184 -20.64 -3.76 -21.36
CA TYR A 184 -21.63 -2.95 -20.66
C TYR A 184 -21.07 -1.57 -20.29
N ALA A 185 -19.85 -1.50 -19.74
CA ALA A 185 -19.20 -0.24 -19.38
C ALA A 185 -19.05 0.72 -20.57
N MET A 186 -18.73 0.22 -21.76
CA MET A 186 -18.65 1.05 -22.97
C MET A 186 -20.00 1.65 -23.41
N THR A 187 -21.13 1.15 -22.91
CA THR A 187 -22.45 1.74 -23.17
C THR A 187 -22.76 2.95 -22.28
N LEU A 188 -21.96 3.16 -21.22
CA LEU A 188 -22.17 4.21 -20.23
C LEU A 188 -21.45 5.51 -20.67
N PRO A 189 -22.17 6.62 -20.93
CA PRO A 189 -21.57 7.80 -21.56
C PRO A 189 -20.46 8.50 -20.75
N HIS A 190 -20.49 8.39 -19.43
CA HIS A 190 -19.56 9.03 -18.50
C HIS A 190 -18.51 8.06 -17.94
N ILE A 191 -18.44 6.84 -18.47
CA ILE A 191 -17.35 5.90 -18.20
C ILE A 191 -16.35 5.91 -19.36
N GLU A 192 -15.07 5.88 -18.99
CA GLU A 192 -13.97 5.61 -19.90
C GLU A 192 -13.29 4.30 -19.49
N VAL A 193 -13.38 3.28 -20.34
CA VAL A 193 -12.72 2.00 -20.11
C VAL A 193 -11.22 2.14 -20.38
N GLY A 194 -10.40 2.03 -19.33
CA GLY A 194 -8.94 2.17 -19.43
C GLY A 194 -8.18 0.85 -19.50
N GLY A 195 -8.72 -0.23 -18.93
CA GLY A 195 -7.96 -1.47 -18.80
C GLY A 195 -8.48 -2.41 -17.73
N ILE A 196 -7.58 -3.26 -17.23
CA ILE A 196 -7.89 -4.23 -16.18
C ILE A 196 -6.91 -4.14 -15.02
N HIS A 197 -7.44 -4.43 -13.84
CA HIS A 197 -6.68 -4.57 -12.60
C HIS A 197 -6.78 -6.01 -12.10
N SER A 198 -5.73 -6.52 -11.48
CA SER A 198 -5.80 -7.75 -10.70
C SER A 198 -4.95 -7.64 -9.45
N HIS A 199 -5.31 -8.40 -8.42
CA HIS A 199 -4.51 -8.53 -7.21
C HIS A 199 -4.61 -9.96 -6.71
N VAL A 200 -3.48 -10.68 -6.80
CA VAL A 200 -3.42 -12.13 -6.54
C VAL A 200 -3.26 -12.50 -5.07
N GLY A 201 -2.99 -11.53 -4.20
CA GLY A 201 -2.88 -11.73 -2.75
C GLY A 201 -1.75 -10.94 -2.12
N SER A 202 -1.42 -11.27 -0.87
CA SER A 202 -0.39 -10.59 -0.07
C SER A 202 0.62 -11.60 0.47
N GLN A 203 1.84 -11.14 0.75
CA GLN A 203 2.93 -11.96 1.29
C GLN A 203 3.25 -13.18 0.41
N ILE A 204 3.22 -12.99 -0.91
CA ILE A 204 3.50 -14.04 -1.89
C ILE A 204 5.00 -14.16 -2.08
N THR A 205 5.53 -15.33 -1.74
CA THR A 205 6.96 -15.64 -1.84
C THR A 205 7.28 -16.36 -3.14
N ASN A 206 6.36 -17.19 -3.63
CA ASN A 206 6.56 -17.95 -4.84
C ASN A 206 6.36 -17.07 -6.09
N ARG A 207 7.46 -16.73 -6.75
CA ARG A 207 7.48 -15.97 -8.01
C ARG A 207 6.62 -16.57 -9.12
N ASP A 208 6.43 -17.89 -9.14
CA ASP A 208 5.62 -18.56 -10.16
C ASP A 208 4.16 -18.13 -10.13
N VAL A 209 3.65 -17.71 -8.96
CA VAL A 209 2.29 -17.17 -8.82
C VAL A 209 2.13 -15.92 -9.68
N PHE A 210 3.06 -14.97 -9.57
CA PHE A 210 3.07 -13.75 -10.37
C PHE A 210 3.26 -14.04 -11.86
N HIS A 211 4.13 -15.00 -12.23
CA HIS A 211 4.30 -15.40 -13.63
C HIS A 211 3.03 -15.99 -14.25
N ARG A 212 2.29 -16.84 -13.50
CA ARG A 212 1.01 -17.37 -13.97
C ARG A 212 -0.03 -16.26 -14.11
N ALA A 213 -0.09 -15.34 -13.15
CA ALA A 213 -1.00 -14.20 -13.18
C ALA A 213 -0.74 -13.28 -14.37
N ALA A 214 0.52 -12.93 -14.61
CA ALA A 214 0.91 -12.10 -15.73
C ALA A 214 0.54 -12.76 -17.07
N ARG A 215 0.84 -14.06 -17.24
CA ARG A 215 0.43 -14.79 -18.46
C ARG A 215 -1.08 -14.80 -18.66
N ARG A 216 -1.85 -14.95 -17.59
CA ARG A 216 -3.31 -14.98 -17.64
C ARG A 216 -3.91 -13.64 -18.05
N ILE A 217 -3.46 -12.55 -17.40
CA ILE A 217 -3.85 -11.17 -17.69
C ILE A 217 -3.51 -10.84 -19.15
N VAL A 218 -2.28 -11.09 -19.59
CA VAL A 218 -1.86 -10.79 -20.97
C VAL A 218 -2.68 -11.58 -21.99
N GLY A 219 -3.03 -12.84 -21.70
CA GLY A 219 -3.93 -13.63 -22.53
C GLY A 219 -5.32 -13.00 -22.63
N LEU A 220 -5.93 -12.68 -21.49
CA LEU A 220 -7.24 -12.04 -21.42
C LEU A 220 -7.28 -10.71 -22.19
N VAL A 221 -6.24 -9.90 -22.06
CA VAL A 221 -6.16 -8.58 -22.74
C VAL A 221 -6.10 -8.73 -24.25
N ARG A 222 -5.43 -9.77 -24.76
CA ARG A 222 -5.43 -10.08 -26.19
C ARG A 222 -6.83 -10.47 -26.67
N GLU A 223 -7.54 -11.27 -25.89
CA GLU A 223 -8.94 -11.66 -26.17
C GLU A 223 -9.83 -10.42 -26.20
N LEU A 224 -9.80 -9.59 -25.16
CA LEU A 224 -10.61 -8.36 -25.05
C LEU A 224 -10.32 -7.35 -26.18
N ARG A 225 -9.04 -7.14 -26.52
CA ARG A 225 -8.67 -6.28 -27.66
C ARG A 225 -9.17 -6.84 -28.99
N ALA A 226 -9.14 -8.17 -29.18
CA ALA A 226 -9.67 -8.81 -30.38
C ALA A 226 -11.20 -8.64 -30.50
N SER A 227 -11.90 -8.57 -29.38
CA SER A 227 -13.34 -8.22 -29.31
C SER A 227 -13.62 -6.71 -29.46
N GLY A 228 -12.60 -5.87 -29.69
CA GLY A 228 -12.75 -4.43 -29.91
C GLY A 228 -12.80 -3.59 -28.64
N ILE A 229 -12.52 -4.16 -27.46
CA ILE A 229 -12.50 -3.42 -26.19
C ILE A 229 -11.13 -2.73 -26.04
N PRO A 230 -11.09 -1.40 -25.80
CA PRO A 230 -9.84 -0.68 -25.60
C PRO A 230 -9.19 -1.16 -24.30
N MET A 231 -7.89 -1.46 -24.35
CA MET A 231 -7.11 -1.88 -23.19
C MET A 231 -5.79 -1.13 -23.25
N GLU A 232 -5.61 -0.11 -22.43
CA GLU A 232 -4.40 0.71 -22.39
C GLU A 232 -3.52 0.30 -21.20
N ASP A 233 -4.15 0.14 -20.03
CA ASP A 233 -3.44 -0.12 -18.78
C ASP A 233 -3.67 -1.55 -18.27
N LEU A 234 -2.60 -2.09 -17.67
CA LEU A 234 -2.61 -3.36 -16.93
C LEU A 234 -2.05 -3.14 -15.55
N ASP A 235 -2.91 -3.23 -14.54
CA ASP A 235 -2.50 -3.18 -13.15
C ASP A 235 -2.42 -4.59 -12.56
N PHE A 236 -1.22 -4.98 -12.14
CA PHE A 236 -0.94 -6.30 -11.55
C PHE A 236 -1.14 -6.33 -10.02
N GLY A 237 -1.45 -5.18 -9.42
CA GLY A 237 -1.59 -5.02 -7.99
C GLY A 237 -0.28 -5.25 -7.22
N GLY A 238 -0.39 -5.26 -5.89
CA GLY A 238 0.72 -5.58 -5.01
C GLY A 238 0.81 -7.06 -4.65
N GLY A 239 1.56 -7.36 -3.59
CA GLY A 239 1.57 -8.68 -2.95
C GLY A 239 2.96 -9.27 -2.71
N PHE A 240 4.01 -8.61 -3.19
CA PHE A 240 5.40 -9.02 -2.97
C PHE A 240 5.66 -9.21 -1.47
N ALA A 241 6.21 -10.37 -1.13
CA ALA A 241 6.56 -10.69 0.25
C ALA A 241 7.76 -9.87 0.74
N VAL A 242 7.73 -9.50 2.02
CA VAL A 242 8.90 -9.02 2.77
C VAL A 242 9.37 -10.10 3.74
N ARG A 243 10.67 -10.18 4.03
CA ARG A 243 11.25 -11.21 4.88
C ARG A 243 10.95 -10.97 6.37
N TYR A 244 10.12 -11.83 6.96
CA TYR A 244 9.93 -11.90 8.41
C TYR A 244 10.82 -12.99 9.02
N HIS A 245 11.52 -12.68 10.11
CA HIS A 245 12.37 -13.64 10.81
C HIS A 245 11.55 -14.85 11.28
N GLY A 246 12.02 -16.07 11.01
CA GLY A 246 11.33 -17.31 11.35
C GLY A 246 10.13 -17.68 10.47
N PHE A 247 9.72 -16.81 9.53
CA PHE A 247 8.51 -17.02 8.71
C PHE A 247 8.81 -17.25 7.23
N LEU A 248 10.03 -16.99 6.74
CA LEU A 248 10.39 -17.18 5.33
C LEU A 248 11.73 -17.89 5.11
N ARG A 249 11.72 -18.92 4.26
CA ARG A 249 12.89 -19.55 3.62
C ARG A 249 12.69 -19.49 2.10
N ASP A 250 13.19 -18.43 1.45
CA ASP A 250 13.31 -18.35 0.00
C ASP A 250 14.78 -18.06 -0.37
N PRO A 251 15.47 -18.97 -1.08
CA PRO A 251 16.87 -18.80 -1.45
C PRO A 251 17.12 -17.74 -2.53
N GLY A 252 16.06 -17.19 -3.16
CA GLY A 252 16.16 -16.13 -4.18
C GLY A 252 16.04 -14.71 -3.64
N LEU A 253 15.79 -14.53 -2.34
CA LEU A 253 15.76 -13.21 -1.70
C LEU A 253 17.16 -12.86 -1.15
N PRO A 254 17.53 -11.56 -1.11
CA PRO A 254 18.79 -11.13 -0.50
C PRO A 254 18.90 -11.63 0.94
N GLU A 255 20.01 -12.30 1.28
CA GLU A 255 20.29 -12.66 2.67
C GLU A 255 20.61 -11.39 3.45
N GLU A 256 19.82 -11.09 4.50
CA GLU A 256 20.31 -10.22 5.54
C GLU A 256 21.42 -10.94 6.31
N PRO A 257 22.58 -10.29 6.54
CA PRO A 257 23.69 -10.92 7.24
C PRO A 257 23.25 -11.38 8.62
N HIS A 258 23.58 -12.64 8.93
CA HIS A 258 23.36 -13.24 10.23
C HIS A 258 24.30 -12.60 11.26
N GLU A 259 23.78 -11.74 12.14
CA GLU A 259 24.38 -11.55 13.45
C GLU A 259 23.79 -12.60 14.39
N SER A 260 24.58 -13.64 14.69
CA SER A 260 24.23 -14.61 15.72
C SER A 260 24.33 -13.92 17.07
N GLU A 261 23.22 -13.42 17.60
CA GLU A 261 23.15 -13.07 19.02
C GLU A 261 22.86 -14.34 19.82
N ASP A 262 23.83 -14.72 20.64
CA ASP A 262 23.68 -15.74 21.67
C ASP A 262 22.77 -15.20 22.77
N LEU A 263 21.46 -15.46 22.66
CA LEU A 263 20.46 -15.05 23.64
C LEU A 263 20.45 -15.95 24.90
N THR A 264 21.49 -16.77 25.14
CA THR A 264 21.61 -17.56 26.36
C THR A 264 22.26 -16.79 27.51
N ALA A 265 21.68 -15.65 27.89
CA ALA A 265 22.00 -15.01 29.18
C ALA A 265 20.73 -14.57 29.91
N PRO A 266 20.19 -15.41 30.84
CA PRO A 266 19.03 -15.06 31.66
C PRO A 266 19.35 -14.09 32.83
N GLU A 267 20.19 -13.07 32.65
CA GLU A 267 20.63 -12.20 33.76
C GLU A 267 20.03 -10.79 33.80
N ALA A 268 19.20 -10.37 32.84
CA ALA A 268 18.68 -8.99 32.83
C ALA A 268 17.36 -8.74 33.60
N ILE A 269 16.88 -9.67 34.44
CA ILE A 269 15.71 -9.42 35.29
C ILE A 269 15.91 -10.00 36.70
N ARG A 270 16.81 -9.41 37.51
CA ARG A 270 16.68 -9.44 38.98
C ARG A 270 17.16 -8.15 39.67
N SER A 271 16.17 -7.53 40.32
CA SER A 271 16.22 -6.77 41.58
C SER A 271 16.03 -5.25 41.51
N ARG A 272 14.86 -4.84 42.03
CA ARG A 272 14.55 -3.51 42.55
C ARG A 272 15.38 -3.24 43.80
N ALA A 273 15.79 -1.98 44.02
CA ALA A 273 15.64 -1.32 45.31
C ALA A 273 15.86 0.20 45.18
N CYS A 274 14.91 0.96 45.72
CA CYS A 274 14.99 2.39 45.99
C CYS A 274 16.25 2.78 46.76
N THR A 275 16.79 3.97 46.49
CA THR A 275 16.99 5.10 47.45
C THR A 275 17.87 6.18 46.82
N GLY A 276 17.48 7.47 46.90
CA GLY A 276 18.43 8.55 46.58
C GLY A 276 17.91 9.93 46.20
N ARG A 277 17.25 10.62 47.14
CA ARG A 277 17.19 12.08 47.36
C ARG A 277 16.85 13.07 46.23
N ILE A 278 15.77 13.79 46.54
CA ILE A 278 15.33 15.11 46.11
C ILE A 278 16.38 16.22 46.37
N THR A 279 16.27 17.30 45.57
CA THR A 279 16.79 18.70 45.65
C THR A 279 17.83 19.01 44.55
N ARG A 280 17.75 20.09 43.74
CA ARG A 280 17.23 21.46 43.93
C ARG A 280 16.78 22.14 42.61
N SER A 281 15.68 22.90 42.75
CA SER A 281 15.40 24.28 42.29
C SER A 281 15.59 24.71 40.82
N PHE A 282 14.47 25.12 40.20
CA PHE A 282 14.43 26.29 39.32
C PHE A 282 13.39 27.30 39.82
N ARG A 283 13.84 28.53 40.02
CA ARG A 283 13.06 29.69 40.46
C ARG A 283 12.35 30.34 39.27
N SER A 284 11.08 30.69 39.54
CA SER A 284 10.36 31.93 39.16
C SER A 284 10.35 32.43 37.72
N GLY A 285 9.14 32.53 37.17
CA GLY A 285 8.83 33.36 36.01
C GLY A 285 7.33 33.53 35.75
N SER A 286 6.52 33.84 36.77
CA SER A 286 5.11 34.22 36.58
C SER A 286 4.93 35.74 36.53
N ARG A 287 4.52 36.25 35.37
CA ARG A 287 3.70 37.47 35.20
C ARG A 287 2.44 36.97 34.48
N GLY A 288 1.21 37.10 34.95
CA GLY A 288 0.60 38.24 35.62
C GLY A 288 -0.47 38.80 34.68
N HIS A 289 -1.64 38.18 34.64
CA HIS A 289 -2.85 38.76 34.05
C HIS A 289 -3.99 38.61 35.05
N ARG A 290 -4.37 39.74 35.67
CA ARG A 290 -5.59 39.89 36.46
C ARG A 290 -6.66 40.48 35.55
N THR A 291 -7.79 39.80 35.49
CA THR A 291 -9.08 40.35 35.08
C THR A 291 -9.80 40.88 36.32
N ARG A 292 -10.09 42.18 36.32
CA ARG A 292 -11.35 42.79 36.79
C ARG A 292 -11.54 44.06 35.99
#